data_AF-A0A4R6H776-F1
#
_entry.id   AF-A0A4R6H776-F1
#
_cell.length_a   1.000
_cell.length_b   1.000
_cell.length_c   1.000
_cell.angle_alpha   90.00
_cell.angle_beta   90.00
_cell.angle_gamma   90.00
#
_symmetry.space_group_name_H-M   'P 1'
#
loop_
_entity.id
_entity.type
_entity.pdbx_description
1 polymer ?
#
loop_
_entity_poly.entity_id
_entity_poly.type
_entity_poly.pdbx_seq_one_letter_code
_entity_poly.pdbx_strand_id
1 'polypeptide(L)'
;MITKKNIQAILIVLTTALLYWILPWAIKLMTNEALDYPFTYYSSINNQFIQTVFDGKETKRVDLKGREYNQDEYDSIVPMFNYRQLMQDGRLPDTIKGVAINPKQIQLNQFFFRCTPRNYNSRSVNLYPMYESMSGRVSLESPDDLFSIDHRIRFYEAETNKLKQDKSRLFQTAMEKRGFQFPVQWIAGNPSARKPYDEGWFMLDADAQLFQVKMVNGKPFVKNTKAGEKIDIVWMKTIETANHRLYGFVFDRQQNVYFLSDVNYELVKLPIDSFDLKKDRMLIMANLFYWNVTVTRPHQRDLYILDNNNLNRVDEHTEFHEPNQWEKIQPWIFPCYIELKSYHSTYIFPRFIGWSAKALLTNGLAVILIIGLLWWRKKQRFSLIQLAYIILTGVIGAIAVWCFKEKQQETKNIIQLK
;
A
#
# COMPACT_ATOMS: atom_id res chain seq x y z
N MET A 1 9.37 2.97 -46.05
CA MET A 1 8.30 3.96 -46.33
C MET A 1 6.99 3.46 -45.70
N ILE A 2 6.50 4.09 -44.64
CA ILE A 2 5.24 3.69 -44.00
C ILE A 2 4.10 4.17 -44.92
N THR A 3 3.31 3.26 -45.48
CA THR A 3 2.17 3.64 -46.34
C THR A 3 1.08 4.34 -45.53
N LYS A 4 0.29 5.22 -46.16
CA LYS A 4 -0.81 5.97 -45.50
C LYS A 4 -1.78 5.05 -44.73
N LYS A 5 -1.99 3.82 -45.23
CA LYS A 5 -2.82 2.78 -44.60
C LYS A 5 -2.18 2.25 -43.31
N ASN A 6 -0.86 2.10 -43.27
CA ASN A 6 -0.12 1.67 -42.08
C ASN A 6 -0.14 2.75 -40.99
N ILE A 7 0.01 4.03 -41.35
CA ILE A 7 -0.10 5.16 -40.40
C ILE A 7 -1.48 5.18 -39.75
N GLN A 8 -2.55 4.97 -40.53
CA GLN A 8 -3.92 4.93 -40.00
C GLN A 8 -4.17 3.75 -39.08
N ALA A 9 -3.67 2.56 -39.43
CA ALA A 9 -3.78 1.40 -38.55
C ALA A 9 -3.08 1.65 -37.21
N ILE A 10 -1.89 2.26 -37.23
CA ILE A 10 -1.15 2.66 -36.02
C ILE A 10 -1.96 3.66 -35.20
N LEU A 11 -2.52 4.69 -35.82
CA LEU A 11 -3.35 5.69 -35.13
C LEU A 11 -4.59 5.08 -34.48
N ILE A 12 -5.29 4.17 -35.17
CA ILE A 12 -6.45 3.47 -34.61
C ILE A 12 -6.06 2.66 -33.37
N VAL A 13 -4.97 1.89 -33.44
CA VAL A 13 -4.48 1.08 -32.31
C VAL A 13 -4.06 1.98 -31.13
N LEU A 14 -3.32 3.06 -31.40
CA LEU A 14 -2.91 4.02 -30.37
C LEU A 14 -4.10 4.70 -29.70
N THR A 15 -5.08 5.17 -30.48
CA THR A 15 -6.30 5.79 -29.93
C THR A 15 -7.11 4.79 -29.13
N THR A 16 -7.25 3.54 -29.58
CA THR A 16 -7.91 2.48 -28.81
C THR A 16 -7.18 2.23 -27.49
N ALA A 17 -5.85 2.12 -27.49
CA ALA A 17 -5.06 1.94 -26.27
C ALA A 17 -5.23 3.12 -25.28
N LEU A 18 -5.24 4.36 -25.77
CA LEU A 18 -5.48 5.54 -24.94
C LEU A 18 -6.89 5.55 -24.35
N LEU A 19 -7.91 5.20 -25.15
CA LEU A 19 -9.29 5.14 -24.66
C LEU A 19 -9.49 4.01 -23.64
N TYR A 20 -8.80 2.88 -23.80
CA TYR A 20 -8.76 1.79 -22.81
C TYR A 20 -8.13 2.17 -21.48
N TRP A 21 -7.41 3.30 -21.43
CA TRP A 21 -6.89 3.86 -20.19
C TRP A 21 -7.77 5.01 -19.67
N ILE A 22 -8.14 5.96 -20.53
CA ILE A 22 -8.84 7.20 -20.13
C ILE A 22 -10.32 6.94 -19.77
N LEU A 23 -11.04 6.13 -20.53
CA LEU A 23 -12.48 5.91 -20.28
C LEU A 23 -12.75 5.22 -18.94
N PRO A 24 -12.06 4.11 -18.59
CA PRO A 24 -12.16 3.50 -17.27
C PRO A 24 -11.86 4.48 -16.15
N TRP A 25 -10.78 5.26 -16.30
CA TRP A 25 -10.40 6.27 -15.32
C TRP A 25 -11.49 7.34 -15.14
N ALA A 26 -12.07 7.84 -16.24
CA ALA A 26 -13.14 8.84 -16.20
C ALA A 26 -14.44 8.29 -15.57
N ILE A 27 -14.80 7.05 -15.88
CA ILE A 27 -15.99 6.40 -15.29
C ILE A 27 -15.79 6.20 -13.79
N LYS A 28 -14.62 5.68 -13.35
CA LYS A 28 -14.29 5.55 -11.92
C LYS A 28 -14.35 6.89 -11.18
N LEU A 29 -13.91 7.97 -11.83
CA LEU A 29 -14.00 9.31 -11.27
C LEU A 29 -15.46 9.77 -11.10
N MET A 30 -16.33 9.46 -12.08
CA MET A 30 -17.76 9.78 -12.01
C MET A 30 -18.53 8.92 -11.00
N THR A 31 -18.11 7.68 -10.75
CA THR A 31 -18.77 6.77 -9.79
C THR A 31 -18.32 6.96 -8.34
N ASN A 32 -17.46 7.96 -8.06
CA ASN A 32 -17.01 8.41 -6.72
C ASN A 32 -16.55 7.28 -5.79
N GLU A 33 -15.61 6.47 -6.27
CA GLU A 33 -15.24 5.20 -5.65
C GLU A 33 -14.11 5.35 -4.64
N ALA A 34 -14.42 5.85 -3.46
CA ALA A 34 -13.63 5.47 -2.30
C ALA A 34 -13.95 3.99 -2.00
N LEU A 35 -13.13 3.08 -2.52
CA LEU A 35 -13.02 1.71 -2.04
C LEU A 35 -12.44 1.75 -0.62
N ASP A 36 -13.23 2.20 0.34
CA ASP A 36 -12.84 2.10 1.73
C ASP A 36 -14.05 1.60 2.50
N TYR A 37 -13.90 0.36 2.97
CA TYR A 37 -14.59 -0.10 4.16
C TYR A 37 -14.64 1.04 5.20
N PRO A 38 -15.75 1.20 5.93
CA PRO A 38 -15.89 2.28 6.90
C PRO A 38 -14.72 2.27 7.89
N PHE A 39 -14.30 3.42 8.40
CA PHE A 39 -13.21 3.39 9.39
C PHE A 39 -13.74 2.76 10.68
N THR A 40 -13.17 1.63 11.09
CA THR A 40 -13.61 0.88 12.28
C THR A 40 -12.54 0.93 13.36
N TYR A 41 -12.95 1.22 14.60
CA TYR A 41 -12.06 1.27 15.77
C TYR A 41 -12.73 0.63 16.98
N TYR A 42 -11.96 -0.03 17.84
CA TYR A 42 -12.49 -0.68 19.04
C TYR A 42 -12.56 0.27 20.24
N SER A 43 -13.76 0.41 20.79
CA SER A 43 -13.99 1.19 22.00
C SER A 43 -13.39 0.48 23.21
N SER A 44 -12.50 1.19 23.93
CA SER A 44 -11.95 0.70 25.21
C SER A 44 -12.93 0.82 26.38
N ILE A 45 -14.05 1.53 26.19
CA ILE A 45 -15.11 1.73 27.20
C ILE A 45 -16.17 0.64 27.06
N ASN A 46 -16.76 0.50 25.87
CA ASN A 46 -17.88 -0.41 25.63
C ASN A 46 -17.47 -1.79 25.13
N ASN A 47 -16.18 -2.00 24.82
CA ASN A 47 -15.65 -3.25 24.26
C ASN A 47 -16.38 -3.68 22.97
N GLN A 48 -16.60 -2.72 22.07
CA GLN A 48 -17.32 -2.91 20.81
C GLN A 48 -16.62 -2.16 19.69
N PHE A 49 -16.76 -2.67 18.47
CA PHE A 49 -16.32 -1.98 17.25
C PHE A 49 -17.29 -0.84 16.92
N ILE A 50 -16.71 0.34 16.65
CA ILE A 50 -17.42 1.53 16.21
C ILE A 50 -16.95 1.87 14.81
N GLN A 51 -17.89 2.01 13.88
CA GLN A 51 -17.67 2.32 12.48
C GLN A 51 -18.00 3.79 12.21
N THR A 52 -17.15 4.45 11.43
CA THR A 52 -17.37 5.78 10.88
C THR A 52 -17.72 5.62 9.40
N VAL A 53 -18.98 5.88 9.07
CA VAL A 53 -19.57 5.70 7.73
C VAL A 53 -19.87 7.06 7.13
N PHE A 54 -19.47 7.29 5.89
CA PHE A 54 -19.81 8.51 5.16
C PHE A 54 -20.97 8.23 4.19
N ASP A 55 -22.12 8.87 4.42
CA ASP A 55 -23.35 8.69 3.63
C ASP A 55 -23.49 9.76 2.52
N GLY A 56 -22.38 10.32 2.04
CA GLY A 56 -22.34 11.37 1.02
C GLY A 56 -22.69 12.79 1.53
N LYS A 57 -23.51 12.91 2.57
CA LYS A 57 -23.91 14.19 3.19
C LYS A 57 -23.28 14.41 4.56
N GLU A 58 -23.29 13.37 5.39
CA GLU A 58 -22.86 13.44 6.78
C GLU A 58 -22.03 12.21 7.16
N THR A 59 -21.21 12.39 8.19
CA THR A 59 -20.41 11.30 8.78
C THR A 59 -21.20 10.71 9.93
N LYS A 60 -21.72 9.49 9.74
CA LYS A 60 -22.42 8.72 10.77
C LYS A 60 -21.42 7.86 11.53
N ARG A 61 -21.66 7.69 12.84
CA ARG A 61 -20.83 6.87 13.72
C ARG A 61 -21.73 5.85 14.37
N VAL A 62 -21.53 4.59 14.00
CA VAL A 62 -22.43 3.49 14.37
C VAL A 62 -21.65 2.37 15.03
N ASP A 63 -22.22 1.75 16.07
CA ASP A 63 -21.72 0.45 16.50
C ASP A 63 -22.21 -0.67 15.56
N LEU A 64 -21.69 -1.89 15.74
CA LEU A 64 -22.15 -3.07 15.00
C LEU A 64 -23.61 -3.46 15.28
N LYS A 65 -24.25 -2.89 16.32
CA LYS A 65 -25.66 -3.11 16.66
C LYS A 65 -26.59 -2.07 16.01
N GLY A 66 -26.02 -1.09 15.29
CA GLY A 66 -26.76 -0.03 14.61
C GLY A 66 -27.10 1.19 15.48
N ARG A 67 -26.52 1.31 16.68
CA ARG A 67 -26.66 2.54 17.50
C ARG A 67 -25.81 3.64 16.90
N GLU A 68 -26.45 4.76 16.59
CA GLU A 68 -25.78 5.99 16.18
C GLU A 68 -25.27 6.80 17.38
N TYR A 69 -24.09 7.40 17.22
CA TYR A 69 -23.46 8.29 18.19
C TYR A 69 -23.24 9.65 17.56
N ASN A 70 -23.50 10.71 18.32
CA ASN A 70 -23.06 12.04 17.95
C ASN A 70 -21.52 12.18 18.13
N GLN A 71 -20.95 13.31 17.72
CA GLN A 71 -19.51 13.56 17.80
C GLN A 71 -18.99 13.47 19.24
N ASP A 72 -19.67 14.12 20.18
CA ASP A 72 -19.25 14.17 21.58
C ASP A 72 -19.30 12.80 22.25
N GLU A 73 -20.35 12.03 22.00
CA GLU A 73 -20.49 10.65 22.48
C GLU A 73 -19.40 9.76 21.91
N TYR A 74 -19.13 9.89 20.60
CA TYR A 74 -18.08 9.14 19.93
C TYR A 74 -16.71 9.39 20.58
N ASP A 75 -16.35 10.66 20.78
CA ASP A 75 -15.07 11.01 21.37
C ASP A 75 -14.91 10.40 22.77
N SER A 76 -15.98 10.40 23.57
CA SER A 76 -15.99 9.77 24.90
C SER A 76 -15.92 8.24 24.88
N ILE A 77 -16.46 7.55 23.86
CA ILE A 77 -16.39 6.07 23.78
C ILE A 77 -15.09 5.57 23.14
N VAL A 78 -14.36 6.39 22.37
CA VAL A 78 -13.02 6.06 21.84
C VAL A 78 -11.91 6.95 22.42
N PRO A 79 -11.78 7.01 23.76
CA PRO A 79 -10.93 8.00 24.41
C PRO A 79 -9.44 7.83 24.10
N MET A 80 -9.00 6.62 23.75
CA MET A 80 -7.60 6.37 23.37
C MET A 80 -7.25 6.93 21.99
N PHE A 81 -8.22 7.02 21.08
CA PHE A 81 -8.01 7.59 19.76
C PHE A 81 -8.13 9.13 19.80
N ASN A 82 -9.15 9.64 20.49
CA ASN A 82 -9.47 11.07 20.56
C ASN A 82 -9.03 11.75 21.86
N TYR A 83 -7.99 11.24 22.53
CA TYR A 83 -7.55 11.75 23.84
C TYR A 83 -7.19 13.24 23.81
N ARG A 84 -6.69 13.76 22.68
CA ARG A 84 -6.33 15.18 22.55
C ARG A 84 -7.56 16.09 22.61
N GLN A 85 -8.63 15.69 21.93
CA GLN A 85 -9.90 16.41 21.96
C GLN A 85 -10.50 16.34 23.36
N LEU A 86 -10.57 15.14 23.94
CA LEU A 86 -11.09 14.95 25.31
C LEU A 86 -10.29 15.72 26.37
N MET A 87 -8.97 15.84 26.23
CA MET A 87 -8.15 16.67 27.11
C MET A 87 -8.55 18.14 27.01
N GLN A 88 -8.69 18.66 25.79
CA GLN A 88 -9.05 20.05 25.53
C GLN A 88 -10.43 20.37 26.14
N ASP A 89 -11.36 19.42 26.05
CA ASP A 89 -12.72 19.57 26.56
C ASP A 89 -12.84 19.26 28.07
N GLY A 90 -11.76 18.85 28.74
CA GLY A 90 -11.77 18.44 30.16
C GLY A 90 -12.58 17.17 30.42
N ARG A 91 -12.75 16.30 29.41
CA ARG A 91 -13.60 15.10 29.42
C ARG A 91 -12.80 13.80 29.32
N LEU A 92 -11.48 13.85 29.40
CA LEU A 92 -10.65 12.65 29.41
C LEU A 92 -10.95 11.85 30.70
N PRO A 93 -11.35 10.56 30.61
CA PRO A 93 -11.61 9.77 31.80
C PRO A 93 -10.34 9.63 32.65
N ASP A 94 -10.45 9.82 33.96
CA ASP A 94 -9.32 9.63 34.90
C ASP A 94 -8.90 8.16 35.02
N THR A 95 -9.85 7.23 34.83
CA THR A 95 -9.61 5.78 34.88
C THR A 95 -10.40 5.05 33.80
N ILE A 96 -9.79 4.01 33.22
CA ILE A 96 -10.45 3.06 32.33
C ILE A 96 -10.00 1.66 32.76
N LYS A 97 -10.95 0.75 33.01
CA LYS A 97 -10.67 -0.63 33.45
C LYS A 97 -9.77 -0.72 34.69
N GLY A 98 -9.93 0.22 35.63
CA GLY A 98 -9.11 0.29 36.85
C GLY A 98 -7.68 0.80 36.62
N VAL A 99 -7.31 1.18 35.40
CA VAL A 99 -6.02 1.78 35.07
C VAL A 99 -6.16 3.30 35.02
N ALA A 100 -5.32 4.00 35.77
CA ALA A 100 -5.24 5.46 35.72
C ALA A 100 -4.80 5.90 34.32
N ILE A 101 -5.50 6.90 33.77
CA ILE A 101 -5.25 7.42 32.44
C ILE A 101 -4.58 8.77 32.54
N ASN A 102 -3.38 8.85 31.96
CA ASN A 102 -2.68 10.09 31.73
C ASN A 102 -2.31 10.21 30.24
N PRO A 103 -2.44 11.39 29.62
CA PRO A 103 -2.00 11.65 28.25
C PRO A 103 -0.60 11.12 27.90
N LYS A 104 0.36 11.25 28.82
CA LYS A 104 1.72 10.74 28.65
C LYS A 104 1.74 9.21 28.51
N GLN A 105 0.95 8.50 29.31
CA GLN A 105 0.85 7.04 29.23
C GLN A 105 0.17 6.58 27.94
N ILE A 106 -0.85 7.30 27.47
CA ILE A 106 -1.48 7.04 26.17
C ILE A 106 -0.44 7.20 25.06
N GLN A 107 0.28 8.33 25.03
CA GLN A 107 1.27 8.62 24.00
C GLN A 107 2.41 7.59 23.98
N LEU A 108 2.89 7.16 25.14
CA LEU A 108 3.97 6.17 25.23
C LEU A 108 3.57 4.79 24.68
N ASN A 109 2.30 4.39 24.85
CA ASN A 109 1.80 3.09 24.40
C ASN A 109 1.10 3.12 23.05
N GLN A 110 0.92 4.31 22.46
CA GLN A 110 0.30 4.45 21.17
C GLN A 110 1.35 4.33 20.06
N PHE A 111 1.09 3.45 19.10
CA PHE A 111 1.83 3.43 17.85
C PHE A 111 0.92 3.09 16.67
N PHE A 112 1.34 3.58 15.51
CA PHE A 112 0.67 3.35 14.24
C PHE A 112 1.62 2.64 13.31
N PHE A 113 1.31 1.39 13.00
CA PHE A 113 2.06 0.62 12.02
C PHE A 113 1.18 0.35 10.81
N ARG A 114 1.71 0.59 9.62
CA ARG A 114 1.02 0.31 8.36
C ARG A 114 1.94 -0.51 7.47
N CYS A 115 1.52 -1.68 7.03
CA CYS A 115 2.18 -2.45 5.99
C CYS A 115 1.29 -2.52 4.76
N THR A 116 1.80 -2.16 3.60
CA THR A 116 1.08 -2.28 2.33
C THR A 116 1.90 -3.11 1.34
N PRO A 117 1.26 -3.73 0.34
CA PRO A 117 2.00 -4.49 -0.66
C PRO A 117 3.02 -3.64 -1.42
N ARG A 118 2.74 -2.35 -1.58
CA ARG A 118 3.67 -1.38 -2.15
C ARG A 118 5.00 -1.32 -1.39
N ASN A 119 5.00 -1.51 -0.06
CA ASN A 119 6.24 -1.48 0.71
C ASN A 119 7.18 -2.63 0.35
N TYR A 120 6.64 -3.81 0.02
CA TYR A 120 7.42 -5.01 -0.29
C TYR A 120 7.72 -5.13 -1.80
N ASN A 121 6.73 -4.90 -2.65
CA ASN A 121 6.86 -5.10 -4.11
C ASN A 121 7.65 -3.99 -4.83
N SER A 122 8.05 -2.93 -4.10
CA SER A 122 8.75 -1.79 -4.69
C SER A 122 10.22 -1.82 -4.30
N ARG A 123 11.12 -1.73 -5.28
CA ARG A 123 12.55 -1.57 -4.98
C ARG A 123 12.84 -0.12 -4.61
N SER A 124 13.52 0.08 -3.48
CA SER A 124 14.12 1.36 -3.13
C SER A 124 15.44 1.55 -3.89
N VAL A 125 15.87 2.80 -4.04
CA VAL A 125 17.23 3.12 -4.45
C VAL A 125 18.18 2.62 -3.35
N ASN A 126 19.27 1.94 -3.73
CA ASN A 126 20.24 1.38 -2.79
C ASN A 126 21.17 2.46 -2.20
N LEU A 127 20.57 3.42 -1.50
CA LEU A 127 21.21 4.51 -0.78
C LEU A 127 20.40 4.82 0.48
N TYR A 128 21.04 4.72 1.64
CA TYR A 128 20.39 4.76 2.94
C TYR A 128 21.18 5.67 3.90
N PRO A 129 20.51 6.48 4.73
CA PRO A 129 21.19 7.22 5.79
C PRO A 129 21.54 6.30 6.97
N MET A 130 22.73 6.46 7.55
CA MET A 130 23.10 5.83 8.83
C MET A 130 23.14 6.91 9.91
N TYR A 131 22.10 7.00 10.72
CA TYR A 131 22.04 7.95 11.82
C TYR A 131 22.89 7.50 13.01
N GLU A 132 23.33 8.46 13.82
CA GLU A 132 23.96 8.19 15.10
C GLU A 132 22.89 7.84 16.14
N SER A 133 22.88 6.59 16.60
CA SER A 133 21.89 6.08 17.54
C SER A 133 22.04 6.67 18.95
N MET A 134 23.23 7.15 19.32
CA MET A 134 23.50 7.82 20.60
C MET A 134 24.12 9.20 20.39
N SER A 135 23.40 10.11 19.73
CA SER A 135 23.90 11.47 19.44
C SER A 135 23.95 12.39 20.67
N GLY A 136 23.23 12.03 21.74
CA GLY A 136 23.01 12.88 22.91
C GLY A 136 22.08 14.07 22.65
N ARG A 137 21.53 14.21 21.43
CA ARG A 137 20.60 15.27 21.04
C ARG A 137 19.16 14.73 21.01
N VAL A 138 18.21 15.63 21.24
CA VAL A 138 16.75 15.31 21.18
C VAL A 138 16.29 15.01 19.76
N SER A 139 16.94 15.59 18.75
CA SER A 139 16.64 15.35 17.34
C SER A 139 17.81 14.66 16.65
N LEU A 140 17.49 13.74 15.73
CA LEU A 140 18.48 13.08 14.90
C LEU A 140 19.00 14.05 13.84
N GLU A 141 20.32 14.07 13.67
CA GLU A 141 20.96 14.86 12.63
C GLU A 141 21.12 14.01 11.37
N SER A 142 20.70 14.56 10.24
CA SER A 142 20.91 13.93 8.95
C SER A 142 22.41 13.74 8.70
N PRO A 143 22.87 12.53 8.36
CA PRO A 143 24.29 12.31 8.06
C PRO A 143 24.67 12.98 6.74
N ASP A 144 25.89 13.49 6.66
CA ASP A 144 26.49 14.04 5.42
C ASP A 144 26.89 12.94 4.42
N ASP A 145 26.67 11.68 4.77
CA ASP A 145 26.90 10.52 3.93
C ASP A 145 25.71 9.56 3.91
N LEU A 146 25.61 8.82 2.79
CA LEU A 146 24.66 7.74 2.59
C LEU A 146 25.43 6.45 2.33
N PHE A 147 24.92 5.32 2.78
CA PHE A 147 25.50 4.02 2.47
C PHE A 147 24.69 3.25 1.44
N SER A 148 25.42 2.50 0.61
CA SER A 148 24.91 1.49 -0.30
C SER A 148 25.41 0.12 0.16
N ILE A 149 24.58 -0.90 0.03
CA ILE A 149 24.94 -2.26 0.45
C ILE A 149 24.45 -3.29 -0.55
N ASP A 150 25.33 -4.24 -0.88
CA ASP A 150 25.04 -5.38 -1.75
C ASP A 150 26.01 -6.51 -1.38
N HIS A 151 27.12 -6.66 -2.09
CA HIS A 151 28.22 -7.58 -1.73
C HIS A 151 29.21 -6.99 -0.69
N ARG A 152 29.06 -5.70 -0.38
CA ARG A 152 29.86 -4.94 0.60
C ARG A 152 29.14 -3.66 0.98
N ILE A 153 29.39 -3.14 2.18
CA ILE A 153 28.89 -1.84 2.61
C ILE A 153 29.83 -0.72 2.16
N ARG A 154 29.28 0.34 1.58
CA ARG A 154 30.02 1.50 1.07
C ARG A 154 29.32 2.79 1.43
N PHE A 155 30.04 3.74 2.01
CA PHE A 155 29.54 5.08 2.35
C PHE A 155 30.00 6.10 1.33
N TYR A 156 29.08 6.93 0.83
CA TYR A 156 29.33 8.00 -0.12
C TYR A 156 28.94 9.33 0.50
N GLU A 157 29.81 10.32 0.36
CA GLU A 157 29.50 11.70 0.69
C GLU A 157 28.33 12.19 -0.19
N ALA A 158 27.30 12.77 0.44
CA ALA A 158 26.07 13.14 -0.25
C ALA A 158 26.27 14.26 -1.28
N GLU A 159 27.20 15.20 -1.02
CA GLU A 159 27.46 16.34 -1.88
C GLU A 159 28.31 15.98 -3.12
N THR A 160 29.39 15.22 -2.92
CA THR A 160 30.40 14.98 -3.96
C THR A 160 30.33 13.59 -4.58
N ASN A 161 29.50 12.70 -4.01
CA ASN A 161 29.44 11.28 -4.36
C ASN A 161 30.79 10.53 -4.21
N LYS A 162 31.72 11.07 -3.40
CA LYS A 162 33.01 10.44 -3.12
C LYS A 162 32.85 9.32 -2.09
N LEU A 163 33.53 8.20 -2.32
CA LEU A 163 33.57 7.07 -1.40
C LEU A 163 34.37 7.41 -0.13
N LYS A 164 33.75 7.30 1.04
CA LYS A 164 34.41 7.36 2.34
C LYS A 164 35.04 6.00 2.67
N GLN A 165 36.29 5.80 2.22
CA GLN A 165 36.98 4.51 2.32
C GLN A 165 37.13 4.00 3.75
N ASP A 166 37.55 4.86 4.68
CA ASP A 166 37.79 4.46 6.08
C ASP A 166 36.52 4.03 6.80
N LYS A 167 35.44 4.82 6.67
CA LYS A 167 34.11 4.48 7.24
C LYS A 167 33.57 3.19 6.62
N SER A 168 33.70 3.03 5.31
CA SER A 168 33.28 1.80 4.61
C SER A 168 34.03 0.57 5.10
N ARG A 169 35.37 0.65 5.20
CA ARG A 169 36.21 -0.43 5.71
C ARG A 169 35.88 -0.77 7.16
N LEU A 170 35.68 0.24 8.00
CA LEU A 170 35.35 0.07 9.41
C LEU A 170 34.05 -0.73 9.60
N PHE A 171 32.98 -0.36 8.90
CA PHE A 171 31.71 -1.09 8.95
C PHE A 171 31.82 -2.48 8.31
N GLN A 172 32.49 -2.60 7.16
CA GLN A 172 32.69 -3.88 6.48
C GLN A 172 33.38 -4.89 7.41
N THR A 173 34.52 -4.51 8.00
CA THR A 173 35.26 -5.38 8.93
C THR A 173 34.45 -5.72 10.18
N ALA A 174 33.65 -4.77 10.71
CA ALA A 174 32.80 -5.05 11.86
C ALA A 174 31.69 -6.07 11.54
N MET A 175 31.10 -6.00 10.34
CA MET A 175 30.10 -6.96 9.86
C MET A 175 30.70 -8.36 9.67
N GLU A 176 31.83 -8.44 8.97
CA GLU A 176 32.57 -9.70 8.74
C GLU A 176 32.99 -10.35 10.06
N LYS A 177 33.53 -9.56 11.01
CA LYS A 177 33.93 -10.05 12.34
C LYS A 177 32.76 -10.64 13.13
N ARG A 178 31.54 -10.18 12.88
CA ARG A 178 30.32 -10.71 13.51
C ARG A 178 29.68 -11.86 12.73
N GLY A 179 30.32 -12.30 11.64
CA GLY A 179 29.90 -13.44 10.83
C GLY A 179 28.83 -13.12 9.79
N PHE A 180 28.57 -11.84 9.48
CA PHE A 180 27.61 -11.46 8.44
C PHE A 180 28.07 -11.95 7.07
N GLN A 181 27.21 -12.67 6.34
CA GLN A 181 27.51 -13.15 5.00
C GLN A 181 26.91 -12.28 3.89
N PHE A 182 27.73 -11.87 2.94
CA PHE A 182 27.28 -11.14 1.75
C PHE A 182 26.99 -12.11 0.58
N PRO A 183 26.14 -11.74 -0.39
CA PRO A 183 25.41 -10.48 -0.52
C PRO A 183 24.22 -10.36 0.44
N VAL A 184 23.83 -9.12 0.76
CA VAL A 184 22.62 -8.85 1.53
C VAL A 184 21.38 -9.20 0.69
N GLN A 185 20.43 -9.94 1.27
CA GLN A 185 19.18 -10.29 0.60
C GLN A 185 18.20 -9.10 0.58
N TRP A 186 18.05 -8.44 1.71
CA TRP A 186 17.28 -7.21 1.85
C TRP A 186 17.69 -6.43 3.11
N ILE A 187 17.27 -5.16 3.13
CA ILE A 187 17.51 -4.22 4.21
C ILE A 187 16.21 -3.52 4.60
N ALA A 188 16.00 -3.32 5.89
CA ALA A 188 14.84 -2.67 6.48
C ALA A 188 15.26 -1.65 7.55
N GLY A 189 14.67 -0.46 7.51
CA GLY A 189 14.96 0.62 8.45
C GLY A 189 14.13 1.85 8.12
N ASN A 190 14.07 2.79 9.06
CA ASN A 190 13.38 4.05 8.87
C ASN A 190 14.39 5.14 8.42
N PRO A 191 14.33 5.60 7.16
CA PRO A 191 15.29 6.59 6.66
C PRO A 191 15.00 8.02 7.15
N SER A 192 13.89 8.27 7.85
CA SER A 192 13.50 9.62 8.27
C SER A 192 14.26 10.10 9.51
N ALA A 193 14.73 11.35 9.49
CA ALA A 193 15.26 12.03 10.67
C ALA A 193 14.18 12.47 11.67
N ARG A 194 12.89 12.34 11.33
CA ARG A 194 11.75 12.75 12.18
C ARG A 194 11.39 11.73 13.26
N LYS A 195 12.04 10.57 13.25
CA LYS A 195 11.82 9.54 14.27
C LYS A 195 12.44 9.98 15.61
N PRO A 196 11.88 9.53 16.75
CA PRO A 196 12.32 9.98 18.06
C PRO A 196 13.72 9.47 18.44
N TYR A 197 14.13 8.33 17.90
CA TYR A 197 15.44 7.71 18.10
C TYR A 197 15.78 6.81 16.90
N ASP A 198 17.02 6.36 16.82
CA ASP A 198 17.48 5.47 15.74
C ASP A 198 17.99 4.14 16.31
N GLU A 199 17.44 3.03 15.83
CA GLU A 199 17.93 1.67 16.10
C GLU A 199 18.68 1.08 14.88
N GLY A 200 19.09 1.95 13.95
CA GLY A 200 19.76 1.61 12.70
C GLY A 200 18.93 0.76 11.77
N TRP A 201 19.61 -0.21 11.15
CA TRP A 201 19.11 -1.01 10.05
C TRP A 201 19.13 -2.49 10.39
N PHE A 202 18.07 -3.18 9.97
CA PHE A 202 17.97 -4.63 10.00
C PHE A 202 18.26 -5.18 8.61
N MET A 203 19.15 -6.15 8.52
CA MET A 203 19.65 -6.70 7.26
C MET A 203 19.59 -8.22 7.30
N LEU A 204 19.03 -8.84 6.28
CA LEU A 204 19.08 -10.29 6.10
C LEU A 204 20.28 -10.63 5.23
N ASP A 205 21.19 -11.43 5.78
CA ASP A 205 22.43 -11.82 5.12
C ASP A 205 22.20 -13.00 4.15
N ALA A 206 23.25 -13.45 3.47
CA ALA A 206 23.17 -14.54 2.49
C ALA A 206 22.71 -15.88 3.09
N ASP A 207 23.00 -16.12 4.38
CA ASP A 207 22.65 -17.34 5.12
C ASP A 207 21.27 -17.23 5.82
N ALA A 208 20.46 -16.24 5.42
CA ALA A 208 19.15 -15.95 5.99
C ALA A 208 19.19 -15.62 7.49
N GLN A 209 20.30 -15.07 7.97
CA GLN A 209 20.44 -14.56 9.34
C GLN A 209 20.14 -13.07 9.38
N LEU A 210 19.33 -12.66 10.38
CA LEU A 210 18.94 -11.28 10.57
C LEU A 210 19.93 -10.57 11.50
N PHE A 211 20.51 -9.48 11.03
CA PHE A 211 21.43 -8.65 11.81
C PHE A 211 20.87 -7.25 12.02
N GLN A 212 21.08 -6.71 13.21
CA GLN A 212 20.98 -5.28 13.48
C GLN A 212 22.35 -4.62 13.26
N VAL A 213 22.39 -3.58 12.45
CA VAL A 213 23.56 -2.76 12.15
C VAL A 213 23.21 -1.30 12.42
N LYS A 214 23.91 -0.66 13.35
CA LYS A 214 23.69 0.74 13.70
C LYS A 214 24.99 1.46 14.02
N MET A 215 24.95 2.78 14.12
CA MET A 215 26.11 3.59 14.50
C MET A 215 25.93 4.07 15.93
N VAL A 216 26.95 3.85 16.76
CA VAL A 216 26.95 4.20 18.18
C VAL A 216 28.24 4.92 18.51
N ASN A 217 28.15 6.19 18.89
CA ASN A 217 29.29 7.07 19.15
C ASN A 217 30.34 7.04 18.01
N GLY A 218 29.86 7.11 16.77
CA GLY A 218 30.66 7.07 15.54
C GLY A 218 31.22 5.70 15.17
N LYS A 219 30.90 4.64 15.92
CA LYS A 219 31.42 3.28 15.70
C LYS A 219 30.32 2.32 15.25
N PRO A 220 30.64 1.31 14.41
CA PRO A 220 29.67 0.31 14.02
C PRO A 220 29.30 -0.59 15.20
N PHE A 221 28.00 -0.73 15.42
CA PHE A 221 27.41 -1.80 16.22
C PHE A 221 26.79 -2.82 15.27
N VAL A 222 27.18 -4.08 15.41
CA VAL A 222 26.63 -5.19 14.61
C VAL A 222 26.29 -6.34 15.55
N LYS A 223 25.05 -6.84 15.46
CA LYS A 223 24.56 -7.95 16.29
C LYS A 223 23.63 -8.85 15.47
N ASN A 224 23.90 -10.16 15.48
CA ASN A 224 22.97 -11.17 14.97
C ASN A 224 21.79 -11.27 15.97
N THR A 225 20.57 -11.15 15.48
CA THR A 225 19.35 -11.22 16.29
C THR A 225 18.93 -12.65 16.62
N LYS A 226 19.50 -13.63 15.91
CA LYS A 226 19.15 -15.06 15.98
C LYS A 226 17.71 -15.38 15.56
N ALA A 227 17.01 -14.39 14.97
CA ALA A 227 15.66 -14.58 14.46
C ALA A 227 15.61 -15.54 13.27
N GLY A 228 16.62 -15.49 12.39
CA GLY A 228 16.71 -16.35 11.21
C GLY A 228 16.93 -17.84 11.52
N GLU A 229 17.37 -18.18 12.73
CA GLU A 229 17.47 -19.57 13.19
C GLU A 229 16.12 -20.14 13.61
N LYS A 230 15.14 -19.27 13.92
CA LYS A 230 13.83 -19.66 14.46
C LYS A 230 12.74 -19.72 13.38
N ILE A 231 12.82 -18.83 12.38
CA ILE A 231 11.84 -18.71 11.30
C ILE A 231 12.54 -18.41 9.96
N ASP A 232 11.91 -18.82 8.86
CA ASP A 232 12.35 -18.48 7.50
C ASP A 232 11.87 -17.08 7.13
N ILE A 233 12.69 -16.07 7.43
CA ILE A 233 12.33 -14.66 7.30
C ILE A 233 12.28 -14.25 5.82
N VAL A 234 11.13 -13.74 5.38
CA VAL A 234 10.94 -13.17 4.05
C VAL A 234 11.25 -11.68 4.04
N TRP A 235 10.78 -10.94 5.04
CA TRP A 235 10.96 -9.49 5.11
C TRP A 235 10.71 -8.96 6.53
N MET A 236 11.15 -7.74 6.79
CA MET A 236 10.86 -7.00 8.02
C MET A 236 10.47 -5.56 7.68
N LYS A 237 9.56 -5.00 8.45
CA LYS A 237 9.30 -3.57 8.46
C LYS A 237 9.50 -2.99 9.86
N THR A 238 10.45 -2.06 9.97
CA THR A 238 10.81 -1.44 11.24
C THR A 238 9.81 -0.35 11.65
N ILE A 239 9.73 -0.10 12.96
CA ILE A 239 9.03 1.05 13.54
C ILE A 239 9.72 1.42 14.86
N GLU A 240 9.91 2.72 15.10
CA GLU A 240 10.41 3.24 16.36
C GLU A 240 9.24 3.65 17.26
N THR A 241 8.96 2.82 18.27
CA THR A 241 7.87 3.03 19.25
C THR A 241 8.36 3.83 20.45
N ALA A 242 7.52 4.71 21.01
CA ALA A 242 7.92 5.60 22.11
C ALA A 242 8.31 4.86 23.40
N ASN A 243 7.74 3.67 23.63
CA ASN A 243 8.09 2.79 24.76
C ASN A 243 9.21 1.80 24.46
N HIS A 244 9.83 1.86 23.29
CA HIS A 244 10.92 0.99 22.84
C HIS A 244 10.60 -0.51 22.78
N ARG A 245 9.35 -0.94 22.97
CA ARG A 245 8.98 -2.36 23.18
C ARG A 245 9.31 -3.31 22.01
N LEU A 246 9.42 -2.77 20.79
CA LEU A 246 9.65 -3.56 19.58
C LEU A 246 10.43 -2.78 18.53
N TYR A 247 11.20 -3.50 17.73
CA TYR A 247 11.97 -2.98 16.60
C TYR A 247 11.17 -2.92 15.29
N GLY A 248 10.18 -3.79 15.14
CA GLY A 248 9.43 -3.93 13.90
C GLY A 248 8.65 -5.23 13.80
N PHE A 249 7.97 -5.39 12.67
CA PHE A 249 7.23 -6.60 12.32
C PHE A 249 8.01 -7.43 11.31
N VAL A 250 8.11 -8.73 11.57
CA VAL A 250 8.84 -9.72 10.79
C VAL A 250 7.83 -10.68 10.15
N PHE A 251 8.05 -11.00 8.88
CA PHE A 251 7.17 -11.83 8.08
C PHE A 251 7.92 -13.08 7.64
N ASP A 252 7.33 -14.25 7.85
CA ASP A 252 7.94 -15.52 7.45
C ASP A 252 7.38 -16.05 6.10
N ARG A 253 7.97 -17.13 5.60
CA ARG A 253 7.53 -17.78 4.36
C ARG A 253 6.16 -18.46 4.48
N GLN A 254 5.75 -18.80 5.69
CA GLN A 254 4.45 -19.39 6.00
C GLN A 254 3.35 -18.33 6.17
N GLN A 255 3.62 -17.07 5.83
CA GLN A 255 2.70 -15.93 5.91
C GLN A 255 2.24 -15.61 7.34
N ASN A 256 3.02 -16.01 8.35
CA ASN A 256 2.83 -15.56 9.71
C ASN A 256 3.49 -14.20 9.92
N VAL A 257 2.96 -13.46 10.89
CA VAL A 257 3.49 -12.16 11.29
C VAL A 257 3.95 -12.24 12.74
N TYR A 258 5.15 -11.72 12.98
CA TYR A 258 5.76 -11.60 14.29
C TYR A 258 6.12 -10.14 14.52
N PHE A 259 6.28 -9.71 15.77
CA PHE A 259 7.15 -8.56 16.05
C PHE A 259 8.44 -9.03 16.68
N LEU A 260 9.49 -8.24 16.47
CA LEU A 260 10.80 -8.43 17.08
C LEU A 260 10.88 -7.54 18.32
N SER A 261 10.89 -8.14 19.50
CA SER A 261 10.96 -7.42 20.79
C SER A 261 12.34 -6.80 20.99
N ASP A 262 12.39 -5.68 21.73
CA ASP A 262 13.63 -5.13 22.26
C ASP A 262 14.29 -6.03 23.32
N VAL A 263 13.49 -6.86 23.99
CA VAL A 263 13.97 -7.87 24.92
C VAL A 263 14.59 -9.04 24.14
N ASN A 264 15.92 -9.03 24.04
CA ASN A 264 16.73 -10.10 23.45
C ASN A 264 16.35 -10.52 22.02
N TYR A 265 15.72 -9.64 21.24
CA TYR A 265 15.20 -9.96 19.90
C TYR A 265 14.24 -11.15 19.90
N GLU A 266 13.41 -11.29 20.94
CA GLU A 266 12.39 -12.32 20.97
C GLU A 266 11.38 -12.12 19.83
N LEU A 267 11.04 -13.20 19.14
CA LEU A 267 10.02 -13.22 18.10
C LEU A 267 8.69 -13.60 18.75
N VAL A 268 7.74 -12.66 18.75
CA VAL A 268 6.41 -12.90 19.30
C VAL A 268 5.42 -12.95 18.15
N LYS A 269 4.78 -14.11 17.95
CA LYS A 269 3.81 -14.34 16.88
C LYS A 269 2.52 -13.58 17.17
N LEU A 270 2.02 -12.83 16.19
CA LEU A 270 0.69 -12.23 16.28
C LEU A 270 -0.38 -13.32 16.05
N PRO A 271 -1.41 -13.41 16.91
CA PRO A 271 -2.52 -14.34 16.71
C PRO A 271 -3.51 -13.75 15.71
N ILE A 272 -3.08 -13.65 14.46
CA ILE A 272 -3.88 -13.28 13.29
C ILE A 272 -3.77 -14.37 12.23
N ASP A 273 -4.67 -14.35 11.26
CA ASP A 273 -4.62 -15.30 10.16
C ASP A 273 -3.50 -14.94 9.17
N SER A 274 -3.25 -15.82 8.20
CA SER A 274 -2.16 -15.65 7.23
C SER A 274 -2.22 -14.30 6.52
N PHE A 275 -1.04 -13.70 6.32
CA PHE A 275 -0.86 -12.39 5.69
C PHE A 275 0.06 -12.47 4.47
N ASP A 276 -0.49 -12.25 3.28
CA ASP A 276 0.27 -12.22 2.02
C ASP A 276 0.88 -10.83 1.81
N LEU A 277 2.20 -10.71 2.04
CA LEU A 277 2.96 -9.48 1.81
C LEU A 277 2.80 -8.85 0.43
N LYS A 278 2.48 -9.63 -0.61
CA LYS A 278 2.35 -9.16 -1.99
C LYS A 278 0.98 -8.60 -2.30
N LYS A 279 -0.04 -8.89 -1.49
CA LYS A 279 -1.45 -8.59 -1.79
C LYS A 279 -2.17 -7.89 -0.65
N ASP A 280 -1.88 -8.27 0.58
CA ASP A 280 -2.62 -7.85 1.77
C ASP A 280 -2.05 -6.56 2.36
N ARG A 281 -2.93 -5.80 3.02
CA ARG A 281 -2.59 -4.58 3.74
C ARG A 281 -2.88 -4.78 5.22
N MET A 282 -1.96 -4.34 6.06
CA MET A 282 -2.11 -4.34 7.50
C MET A 282 -2.05 -2.92 8.06
N LEU A 283 -2.93 -2.61 8.99
CA LEU A 283 -2.88 -1.42 9.83
C LEU A 283 -2.96 -1.88 11.29
N ILE A 284 -2.04 -1.45 12.13
CA ILE A 284 -2.07 -1.67 13.57
C ILE A 284 -2.15 -0.29 14.23
N MET A 285 -3.21 -0.09 15.00
CA MET A 285 -3.39 1.07 15.86
C MET A 285 -3.37 0.57 17.31
N ALA A 286 -2.19 0.60 17.90
CA ALA A 286 -2.01 0.22 19.28
C ALA A 286 -2.36 1.38 20.21
N ASN A 287 -2.91 1.05 21.36
CA ASN A 287 -3.11 1.95 22.48
C ASN A 287 -2.73 1.24 23.80
N LEU A 288 -3.02 1.88 24.92
CA LEU A 288 -2.68 1.37 26.26
C LEU A 288 -3.23 -0.05 26.54
N PHE A 289 -4.41 -0.37 26.02
CA PHE A 289 -5.13 -1.61 26.31
C PHE A 289 -5.09 -2.62 25.17
N TYR A 290 -5.10 -2.15 23.93
CA TYR A 290 -5.33 -2.99 22.76
C TYR A 290 -4.49 -2.63 21.56
N TRP A 291 -4.18 -3.64 20.75
CA TRP A 291 -3.75 -3.45 19.37
C TRP A 291 -4.94 -3.71 18.45
N ASN A 292 -5.40 -2.66 17.78
CA ASN A 292 -6.41 -2.77 16.74
C ASN A 292 -5.70 -3.16 15.45
N VAL A 293 -5.76 -4.43 15.07
CA VAL A 293 -5.12 -4.96 13.86
C VAL A 293 -6.17 -5.12 12.78
N THR A 294 -6.01 -4.40 11.68
CA THR A 294 -6.87 -4.49 10.50
C THR A 294 -6.07 -5.08 9.34
N VAL A 295 -6.53 -6.22 8.81
CA VAL A 295 -5.97 -6.87 7.63
C VAL A 295 -6.97 -6.72 6.47
N THR A 296 -6.64 -5.88 5.49
CA THR A 296 -7.45 -5.71 4.27
C THR A 296 -6.91 -6.62 3.16
N ARG A 297 -7.76 -7.53 2.68
CA ARG A 297 -7.55 -8.42 1.53
C ARG A 297 -8.41 -7.95 0.35
N PRO A 298 -8.27 -8.54 -0.85
CA PRO A 298 -9.03 -8.08 -2.03
C PRO A 298 -10.56 -8.13 -1.88
N HIS A 299 -11.10 -9.04 -1.07
CA HIS A 299 -12.55 -9.26 -0.95
C HIS A 299 -13.07 -9.26 0.50
N GLN A 300 -12.20 -9.08 1.48
CA GLN A 300 -12.58 -9.03 2.88
C GLN A 300 -11.61 -8.17 3.68
N ARG A 301 -12.08 -7.67 4.81
CA ARG A 301 -11.27 -6.98 5.81
C ARG A 301 -11.53 -7.61 7.16
N ASP A 302 -10.46 -8.12 7.76
CA ASP A 302 -10.51 -8.77 9.05
C ASP A 302 -9.94 -7.81 10.10
N LEU A 303 -10.65 -7.70 11.22
CA LEU A 303 -10.31 -6.86 12.35
C LEU A 303 -10.06 -7.76 13.55
N TYR A 304 -8.88 -7.65 14.15
CA TYR A 304 -8.50 -8.40 15.34
C TYR A 304 -8.13 -7.42 16.44
N ILE A 305 -8.65 -7.65 17.64
CA ILE A 305 -8.31 -6.88 18.83
C ILE A 305 -7.43 -7.75 19.71
N LEU A 306 -6.18 -7.33 19.86
CA LEU A 306 -5.22 -8.05 20.69
C LEU A 306 -5.02 -7.28 21.99
N ASP A 307 -5.03 -7.97 23.12
CA ASP A 307 -4.66 -7.36 24.41
C ASP A 307 -3.21 -6.84 24.36
N ASN A 308 -2.97 -5.63 24.85
CA ASN A 308 -1.65 -5.02 24.75
C ASN A 308 -0.61 -5.78 25.60
N ASN A 309 -0.97 -6.45 26.70
CA ASN A 309 0.00 -7.10 27.58
C ASN A 309 0.38 -8.49 27.07
N ASN A 310 -0.61 -9.34 26.79
CA ASN A 310 -0.40 -10.75 26.45
C ASN A 310 -0.67 -11.09 24.97
N LEU A 311 -1.18 -10.14 24.19
CA LEU A 311 -1.54 -10.29 22.76
C LEU A 311 -2.65 -11.30 22.48
N ASN A 312 -3.31 -11.83 23.50
CA ASN A 312 -4.44 -12.72 23.30
C ASN A 312 -5.52 -11.99 22.49
N ARG A 313 -6.15 -12.73 21.56
CA ARG A 313 -7.24 -12.20 20.76
C ARG A 313 -8.48 -12.04 21.66
N VAL A 314 -8.90 -10.79 21.84
CA VAL A 314 -10.03 -10.39 22.70
C VAL A 314 -11.33 -10.36 21.92
N ASP A 315 -11.27 -9.86 20.69
CA ASP A 315 -12.43 -9.74 19.82
C ASP A 315 -11.99 -9.77 18.34
N GLU A 316 -12.92 -10.12 17.45
CA GLU A 316 -12.70 -10.15 16.03
C GLU A 316 -13.97 -9.80 15.24
N HIS A 317 -13.77 -9.19 14.07
CA HIS A 317 -14.86 -8.89 13.14
C HIS A 317 -14.36 -9.00 11.71
N THR A 318 -15.20 -9.52 10.81
CA THR A 318 -14.89 -9.62 9.39
C THR A 318 -15.93 -8.87 8.59
N GLU A 319 -15.45 -8.00 7.71
CA GLU A 319 -16.27 -7.25 6.78
C GLU A 319 -16.00 -7.73 5.36
N PHE A 320 -17.06 -8.08 4.63
CA PHE A 320 -16.93 -8.52 3.24
C PHE A 320 -17.02 -7.34 2.29
N HIS A 321 -16.28 -7.43 1.18
CA HIS A 321 -16.29 -6.40 0.14
C HIS A 321 -17.61 -6.45 -0.63
N GLU A 322 -18.38 -5.37 -0.57
CA GLU A 322 -19.55 -5.18 -1.41
C GLU A 322 -19.14 -4.55 -2.75
N PRO A 323 -19.44 -5.19 -3.91
CA PRO A 323 -19.01 -4.67 -5.19
C PRO A 323 -19.58 -3.28 -5.45
N ASN A 324 -18.69 -2.34 -5.76
CA ASN A 324 -19.08 -0.97 -6.07
C ASN A 324 -19.73 -0.86 -7.46
N GLN A 325 -20.18 0.33 -7.84
CA GLN A 325 -20.87 0.53 -9.12
C GLN A 325 -19.97 0.21 -10.32
N TRP A 326 -18.70 0.62 -10.32
CA TRP A 326 -17.73 0.25 -11.35
C TRP A 326 -17.53 -1.24 -11.45
N GLU A 327 -17.35 -1.95 -10.35
CA GLU A 327 -17.11 -3.40 -10.36
C GLU A 327 -18.31 -4.16 -10.92
N LYS A 328 -19.52 -3.62 -10.75
CA LYS A 328 -20.74 -4.12 -11.37
C LYS A 328 -20.82 -3.80 -12.86
N ILE A 329 -20.40 -2.60 -13.30
CA ILE A 329 -20.52 -2.12 -14.69
C ILE A 329 -19.37 -2.57 -15.59
N GLN A 330 -18.12 -2.51 -15.10
CA GLN A 330 -16.90 -2.79 -15.85
C GLN A 330 -16.96 -4.10 -16.64
N PRO A 331 -17.48 -5.23 -16.11
CA PRO A 331 -17.39 -6.51 -16.80
C PRO A 331 -18.28 -6.55 -18.04
N TRP A 332 -19.23 -5.62 -18.16
CA TRP A 332 -20.15 -5.51 -19.29
C TRP A 332 -19.70 -4.52 -20.35
N ILE A 333 -18.81 -3.57 -20.04
CA ILE A 333 -18.38 -2.53 -21.00
C ILE A 333 -16.97 -2.81 -21.51
N PHE A 334 -16.09 -3.28 -20.62
CA PHE A 334 -14.67 -3.41 -20.90
C PHE A 334 -14.28 -4.90 -20.86
N PRO A 335 -13.85 -5.50 -21.99
CA PRO A 335 -13.30 -6.87 -21.98
C PRO A 335 -11.98 -6.92 -21.21
N CYS A 336 -11.23 -5.83 -21.21
CA CYS A 336 -10.13 -5.53 -20.31
C CYS A 336 -9.97 -4.01 -20.23
N TYR A 337 -9.16 -3.49 -19.31
CA TYR A 337 -8.79 -2.09 -19.30
C TYR A 337 -7.35 -1.90 -18.86
N ILE A 338 -6.80 -0.70 -19.13
CA ILE A 338 -5.41 -0.37 -18.81
C ILE A 338 -5.35 0.52 -17.58
N GLU A 339 -4.55 0.12 -16.60
CA GLU A 339 -4.12 0.99 -15.51
C GLU A 339 -2.61 1.18 -15.49
N LEU A 340 -2.18 2.43 -15.30
CA LEU A 340 -0.76 2.77 -15.18
C LEU A 340 -0.26 2.68 -13.74
N LYS A 341 -1.14 2.95 -12.77
CA LYS A 341 -0.84 2.93 -11.33
C LYS A 341 -1.46 1.67 -10.71
N SER A 342 -0.82 1.16 -9.66
CA SER A 342 -1.34 0.04 -8.88
C SER A 342 -1.19 0.33 -7.39
N TYR A 343 -2.13 -0.16 -6.58
CA TYR A 343 -1.97 -0.16 -5.13
C TYR A 343 -0.77 -1.02 -4.68
N HIS A 344 -0.40 -2.03 -5.48
CA HIS A 344 0.59 -3.02 -5.10
C HIS A 344 2.02 -2.64 -5.45
N SER A 345 2.28 -1.54 -6.17
CA SER A 345 3.63 -1.20 -6.65
C SER A 345 3.82 0.30 -6.88
N THR A 346 5.04 0.82 -6.68
CA THR A 346 5.41 2.19 -7.05
C THR A 346 5.58 2.39 -8.56
N TYR A 347 5.77 1.32 -9.33
CA TYR A 347 6.09 1.43 -10.76
C TYR A 347 4.88 1.89 -11.58
N ILE A 348 5.16 2.75 -12.57
CA ILE A 348 4.17 3.26 -13.52
C ILE A 348 4.42 2.56 -14.86
N PHE A 349 3.56 1.62 -15.23
CA PHE A 349 3.59 0.93 -16.52
C PHE A 349 2.20 0.40 -16.88
N PRO A 350 1.87 0.24 -18.17
CA PRO A 350 0.56 -0.23 -18.59
C PRO A 350 0.32 -1.67 -18.13
N ARG A 351 -0.74 -1.87 -17.35
CA ARG A 351 -1.23 -3.18 -16.90
C ARG A 351 -2.61 -3.42 -17.46
N PHE A 352 -2.80 -4.56 -18.10
CA PHE A 352 -4.12 -5.03 -18.52
C PHE A 352 -4.82 -5.70 -17.34
N ILE A 353 -6.02 -5.22 -17.00
CA ILE A 353 -6.80 -5.67 -15.85
C ILE A 353 -8.18 -6.14 -16.30
N GLY A 354 -8.71 -7.13 -15.56
CA GLY A 354 -10.14 -7.42 -15.53
C GLY A 354 -10.68 -8.06 -16.80
N TRP A 355 -10.05 -9.15 -17.25
CA TRP A 355 -10.60 -9.90 -18.38
C TRP A 355 -12.05 -10.32 -18.11
N SER A 356 -12.99 -9.92 -18.97
CA SER A 356 -14.39 -10.27 -18.85
C SER A 356 -14.97 -10.76 -20.17
N ALA A 357 -15.40 -12.02 -20.19
CA ALA A 357 -16.12 -12.60 -21.32
C ALA A 357 -17.51 -11.98 -21.50
N LYS A 358 -18.12 -11.43 -20.44
CA LYS A 358 -19.45 -10.78 -20.52
C LYS A 358 -19.43 -9.56 -21.43
N ALA A 359 -18.32 -8.83 -21.47
CA ALA A 359 -18.15 -7.68 -22.35
C ALA A 359 -18.15 -8.07 -23.84
N LEU A 360 -17.75 -9.30 -24.19
CA LEU A 360 -17.79 -9.74 -25.59
C LEU A 360 -19.24 -9.86 -26.10
N LEU A 361 -20.19 -10.25 -25.23
CA LEU A 361 -21.61 -10.34 -25.58
C LEU A 361 -22.22 -8.96 -25.86
N THR A 362 -21.99 -8.00 -24.96
CA THR A 362 -22.46 -6.62 -25.12
C THR A 362 -21.80 -5.92 -26.29
N ASN A 363 -20.50 -6.16 -26.51
CA ASN A 363 -19.77 -5.65 -27.68
C ASN A 363 -20.35 -6.24 -28.98
N GLY A 364 -20.69 -7.53 -29.01
CA GLY A 364 -21.37 -8.16 -30.13
C GLY A 364 -22.73 -7.51 -30.44
N LEU A 365 -23.55 -7.27 -29.42
CA LEU A 365 -24.83 -6.56 -29.56
C LEU A 365 -24.64 -5.12 -30.07
N ALA A 366 -23.66 -4.39 -29.54
CA ALA A 366 -23.33 -3.05 -29.99
C ALA A 366 -22.90 -3.02 -31.47
N VAL A 367 -22.12 -4.02 -31.91
CA VAL A 367 -21.75 -4.19 -33.33
C VAL A 367 -22.99 -4.40 -34.20
N ILE A 368 -23.92 -5.26 -33.79
CA ILE A 368 -25.17 -5.51 -34.53
C ILE A 368 -25.99 -4.22 -34.64
N LEU A 369 -26.12 -3.47 -33.55
CA LEU A 369 -26.83 -2.18 -33.55
C LEU A 369 -26.17 -1.14 -34.46
N ILE A 370 -24.82 -1.06 -34.44
CA ILE A 370 -24.07 -0.16 -35.34
C ILE A 370 -24.30 -0.55 -36.80
N ILE A 371 -24.23 -1.85 -37.14
CA ILE A 371 -24.51 -2.35 -38.49
C ILE A 371 -25.96 -2.01 -38.90
N GLY A 372 -26.93 -2.22 -38.01
CA GLY A 372 -28.34 -1.89 -38.25
C GLY A 372 -28.57 -0.40 -38.51
N LEU A 373 -27.96 0.47 -37.70
CA LEU A 373 -28.00 1.93 -37.87
C LEU A 373 -27.35 2.41 -39.18
N LEU A 374 -26.23 1.80 -39.57
CA LEU A 374 -25.54 2.13 -40.82
C LEU A 374 -26.33 1.67 -42.04
N TRP A 375 -26.95 0.50 -41.94
CA TRP A 375 -27.85 -0.02 -42.97
C TRP A 375 -29.07 0.89 -43.14
N TRP A 376 -29.64 1.36 -42.03
CA TRP A 376 -30.77 2.30 -42.03
C TRP A 376 -30.39 3.69 -42.58
N ARG A 377 -29.21 4.21 -42.24
CA ARG A 377 -28.74 5.53 -42.73
C ARG A 377 -28.16 5.52 -44.14
N LYS A 378 -28.16 4.37 -44.84
CA LYS A 378 -27.51 4.15 -46.14
C LYS A 378 -26.07 4.70 -46.20
N LYS A 379 -25.35 4.71 -45.06
CA LYS A 379 -23.96 5.15 -44.96
C LYS A 379 -22.99 3.96 -45.00
N GLN A 380 -21.71 4.27 -45.25
CA GLN A 380 -20.60 3.38 -45.59
C GLN A 380 -20.58 1.98 -44.95
N ARG A 381 -20.08 1.00 -45.72
CA ARG A 381 -19.79 -0.37 -45.25
C ARG A 381 -18.50 -0.45 -44.43
N PHE A 382 -18.49 -1.25 -43.38
CA PHE A 382 -17.27 -1.62 -42.64
C PHE A 382 -16.64 -2.87 -43.27
N SER A 383 -15.32 -2.97 -43.25
CA SER A 383 -14.62 -4.18 -43.70
C SER A 383 -14.71 -5.29 -42.66
N LEU A 384 -14.59 -6.56 -43.08
CA LEU A 384 -14.62 -7.71 -42.17
C LEU A 384 -13.57 -7.60 -41.04
N ILE A 385 -12.39 -7.06 -41.37
CA ILE A 385 -11.28 -6.84 -40.44
C ILE A 385 -11.64 -5.78 -39.38
N GLN A 386 -12.35 -4.71 -39.78
CA GLN A 386 -12.82 -3.69 -38.83
C GLN A 386 -13.91 -4.24 -37.91
N LEU A 387 -14.81 -5.09 -38.42
CA LEU A 387 -15.83 -5.72 -37.59
C LEU A 387 -15.20 -6.68 -36.57
N ALA A 388 -14.24 -7.51 -36.99
CA ALA A 388 -13.49 -8.37 -36.09
C ALA A 388 -12.74 -7.56 -35.01
N TYR A 389 -12.12 -6.44 -35.40
CA TYR A 389 -11.46 -5.53 -34.47
C TYR A 389 -12.42 -4.98 -33.42
N ILE A 390 -13.61 -4.53 -33.84
CA ILE A 390 -14.62 -3.98 -32.92
C ILE A 390 -15.18 -5.06 -31.98
N ILE A 391 -15.33 -6.31 -32.42
CA ILE A 391 -15.76 -7.39 -31.50
C ILE A 391 -14.70 -7.62 -30.41
N LEU A 392 -13.42 -7.61 -30.77
CA LEU A 392 -12.31 -7.82 -29.83
C LEU A 392 -12.10 -6.63 -28.88
N THR A 393 -12.26 -5.41 -29.39
CA THR A 393 -11.94 -4.16 -28.66
C THR A 393 -13.19 -3.40 -28.17
N GLY A 394 -14.36 -3.94 -28.44
CA GLY A 394 -15.65 -3.38 -28.06
C GLY A 394 -15.99 -2.02 -28.63
N VAL A 395 -16.92 -1.35 -27.93
CA VAL A 395 -17.40 0.01 -28.27
C VAL A 395 -16.23 1.00 -28.40
N ILE A 396 -15.15 0.80 -27.66
CA ILE A 396 -13.94 1.64 -27.70
C ILE A 396 -13.25 1.55 -29.07
N GLY A 397 -13.10 0.34 -29.59
CA GLY A 397 -12.60 0.13 -30.94
C GLY A 397 -13.49 0.75 -32.00
N ALA A 398 -14.80 0.68 -31.83
CA ALA A 398 -15.75 1.31 -32.74
C ALA A 398 -15.56 2.83 -32.80
N ILE A 399 -15.41 3.50 -31.65
CA ILE A 399 -15.15 4.94 -31.57
C ILE A 399 -13.86 5.30 -32.31
N ALA A 400 -12.78 4.57 -32.06
CA ALA A 400 -11.50 4.81 -32.73
C ALA A 400 -11.60 4.64 -34.25
N VAL A 401 -12.22 3.55 -34.73
CA VAL A 401 -12.40 3.31 -36.17
C VAL A 401 -13.27 4.40 -36.80
N TRP A 402 -14.32 4.87 -36.11
CA TRP A 402 -15.22 5.89 -36.63
C TRP A 402 -14.53 7.26 -36.77
N CYS A 403 -13.81 7.74 -35.74
CA CYS A 403 -13.10 9.03 -35.77
C CYS A 403 -12.14 9.16 -36.96
N PHE A 404 -11.42 8.09 -37.31
CA PHE A 404 -10.46 8.14 -38.42
C PHE A 404 -11.10 7.86 -39.80
N LYS A 405 -12.31 7.29 -39.85
CA LYS A 405 -13.06 7.07 -41.10
C LYS A 405 -13.77 8.34 -41.56
N GLU A 406 -14.31 9.13 -40.63
CA GLU A 406 -15.00 10.39 -40.93
C GLU A 406 -14.03 11.45 -41.47
N LYS A 407 -12.83 11.55 -40.88
CA LYS A 407 -11.75 12.44 -41.34
C LYS A 407 -11.32 12.16 -42.79
N GLN A 408 -11.37 10.90 -43.24
CA GLN A 408 -11.07 10.56 -44.64
C GLN A 408 -12.11 11.12 -45.60
N GLN A 409 -13.37 11.17 -45.18
CA GLN A 409 -14.47 11.61 -46.03
C GLN A 409 -14.51 13.14 -46.15
N GLU A 410 -14.21 13.85 -45.06
CA GLU A 410 -13.96 15.31 -45.11
C GLU A 410 -12.77 15.64 -46.02
N THR A 411 -11.65 14.92 -45.88
CA THR A 411 -10.46 15.17 -46.73
C THR A 411 -10.75 14.88 -48.21
N LYS A 412 -11.54 13.84 -48.52
CA LYS A 412 -11.95 13.54 -49.90
C LYS A 412 -12.91 14.59 -50.46
N ASN A 413 -13.86 15.08 -49.67
CA ASN A 413 -14.81 16.11 -50.09
C ASN A 413 -14.10 17.45 -50.35
N ILE A 414 -13.10 17.81 -49.54
CA ILE A 414 -12.29 19.03 -49.72
C ILE A 414 -11.42 18.94 -50.98
N ILE A 415 -10.88 17.75 -51.31
CA ILE A 415 -10.10 17.53 -52.54
C ILE A 415 -11.00 17.50 -53.80
N GLN A 416 -12.28 17.17 -53.66
CA GLN A 416 -13.25 17.23 -54.77
C GLN A 416 -13.86 18.62 -54.99
N LEU A 417 -13.67 19.54 -54.05
CA LEU A 417 -14.11 20.94 -54.12
C LEU A 417 -13.00 21.91 -54.58
N LYS A 418 -11.79 21.39 -54.83
CA LYS A 418 -10.70 22.06 -55.54
C LYS A 418 -10.52 21.40 -56.90
#